data_AF-A0A937BN31-F1
#
_entry.id   AF-A0A937BN31-F1
#
_cell.length_a   1.000
_cell.length_b   1.000
_cell.length_c   1.000
_cell.angle_alpha   90.00
_cell.angle_beta   90.00
_cell.angle_gamma   90.00
#
_symmetry.space_group_name_H-M   'P 1'
#
loop_
_entity.id
_entity.type
_entity.pdbx_description
1 polymer ?
#
loop_
_entity_poly.entity_id
_entity_poly.type
_entity_poly.pdbx_seq_one_letter_code
_entity_poly.pdbx_strand_id
1 'polypeptide(L)'
;MVRIGGGHDPAALFRMLVVPMAEPFVLVYVLHSPRSGARAGRYQSPKMTVGELRLFLERFFPFLSTDARHDLWVLSPTEQGAVLWDRHDLLTACGPLDHCSETLETLGFRDGNVSVPDPHRHAQDHTLDGEERDLLAALEGSWSELKPEEIE
;
A
#
# COMPACT_ATOMS: atom_id res chain seq x y z
N MET A 1 12.44 -5.11 9.56
CA MET A 1 11.69 -4.14 8.74
C MET A 1 12.68 -3.45 7.82
N VAL A 2 12.37 -3.33 6.54
CA VAL A 2 13.15 -2.59 5.53
C VAL A 2 12.30 -1.44 5.05
N ARG A 3 12.87 -0.24 4.96
CA ARG A 3 12.24 0.95 4.36
C ARG A 3 12.89 1.23 3.02
N ILE A 4 12.07 1.56 2.03
CA ILE A 4 12.49 1.68 0.64
C ILE A 4 11.91 2.99 0.09
N GLY A 5 12.73 3.77 -0.59
CA GLY A 5 12.32 4.99 -1.28
C GLY A 5 13.14 5.22 -2.55
N GLY A 6 12.71 6.16 -3.39
CA GLY A 6 13.48 6.61 -4.55
C GLY A 6 13.42 5.71 -5.80
N GLY A 7 12.40 4.85 -5.94
CA GLY A 7 12.18 4.06 -7.16
C GLY A 7 11.32 4.80 -8.21
N HIS A 8 11.54 4.51 -9.51
CA HIS A 8 10.78 5.12 -10.61
C HIS A 8 9.32 4.64 -10.73
N ASP A 9 8.95 3.56 -10.03
CA ASP A 9 7.60 2.98 -10.04
C ASP A 9 7.30 2.24 -8.70
N PRO A 10 6.75 2.93 -7.69
CA PRO A 10 6.44 2.33 -6.39
C PRO A 10 5.36 1.24 -6.48
N ALA A 11 4.41 1.34 -7.41
CA ALA A 11 3.36 0.34 -7.59
C ALA A 11 3.92 -0.99 -8.12
N ALA A 12 4.81 -0.94 -9.11
CA ALA A 12 5.50 -2.13 -9.60
C ALA A 12 6.34 -2.78 -8.49
N LEU A 13 7.06 -1.98 -7.71
CA LEU A 13 7.85 -2.47 -6.58
C LEU A 13 6.98 -3.10 -5.48
N PHE A 14 5.89 -2.44 -5.10
CA PHE A 14 4.92 -2.99 -4.15
C PHE A 14 4.43 -4.38 -4.58
N ARG A 15 4.04 -4.52 -5.85
CA ARG A 15 3.60 -5.82 -6.40
C ARG A 15 4.71 -6.87 -6.36
N MET A 16 5.95 -6.49 -6.71
CA MET A 16 7.09 -7.43 -6.68
C MET A 16 7.42 -7.92 -5.27
N LEU A 17 7.22 -7.08 -4.26
CA LEU A 17 7.43 -7.47 -2.86
C LEU A 17 6.29 -8.34 -2.33
N VAL A 18 5.05 -8.05 -2.73
CA VAL A 18 3.85 -8.72 -2.18
C VAL A 18 3.56 -10.07 -2.83
N VAL A 19 3.65 -10.17 -4.16
CA VAL A 19 3.21 -11.38 -4.90
C VAL A 19 3.95 -12.67 -4.50
N PRO A 20 5.26 -12.65 -4.14
CA PRO A 20 5.97 -13.84 -3.69
C PRO A 20 5.62 -14.31 -2.28
N MET A 21 5.00 -13.46 -1.46
CA MET A 21 4.62 -13.78 -0.08
C MET A 21 3.58 -14.91 -0.05
N ALA A 22 3.52 -15.67 1.04
CA ALA A 22 2.58 -16.78 1.17
C ALA A 22 1.12 -16.30 1.28
N GLU A 23 0.21 -16.90 0.52
CA GLU A 23 -1.23 -16.67 0.68
C GLU A 23 -1.79 -17.36 1.96
N PRO A 24 -2.98 -16.97 2.47
CA PRO A 24 -3.86 -15.91 1.99
C PRO A 24 -3.36 -14.50 2.37
N PHE A 25 -3.89 -13.50 1.68
CA PHE A 25 -3.60 -12.09 1.90
C PHE A 25 -4.73 -11.37 2.63
N VAL A 26 -4.39 -10.32 3.36
CA VAL A 26 -5.36 -9.32 3.85
C VAL A 26 -4.91 -7.96 3.36
N LEU A 27 -5.76 -7.28 2.60
CA LEU A 27 -5.52 -5.93 2.12
C LEU A 27 -6.16 -4.93 3.09
N VAL A 28 -5.40 -3.91 3.47
CA VAL A 28 -5.88 -2.78 4.28
C VAL A 28 -5.67 -1.50 3.49
N TYR A 29 -6.76 -0.83 3.17
CA TYR A 29 -6.76 0.51 2.60
C TYR A 29 -6.98 1.53 3.71
N VAL A 30 -5.98 2.37 3.97
CA VAL A 30 -6.02 3.39 5.02
C VAL A 30 -6.41 4.70 4.38
N LEU A 31 -7.64 5.17 4.60
CA LEU A 31 -8.13 6.42 4.03
C LEU A 31 -7.94 7.56 5.03
N HIS A 32 -7.06 8.51 4.69
CA HIS A 32 -6.74 9.66 5.53
C HIS A 32 -7.64 10.86 5.25
N SER A 33 -7.83 11.18 3.98
CA SER A 33 -8.54 12.38 3.52
C SER A 33 -9.71 12.01 2.61
N PRO A 34 -10.81 11.47 3.15
CA PRO A 34 -11.95 11.03 2.33
C PRO A 34 -12.57 12.19 1.56
N ARG A 35 -13.00 11.93 0.32
CA ARG A 35 -13.74 12.92 -0.49
C ARG A 35 -15.00 12.36 -1.15
N SER A 36 -15.16 11.05 -1.16
CA SER A 36 -16.35 10.39 -1.71
C SER A 36 -17.57 10.39 -0.78
N GLY A 37 -17.45 10.97 0.41
CA GLY A 37 -18.43 10.81 1.50
C GLY A 37 -18.15 9.60 2.40
N ALA A 38 -17.06 8.87 2.14
CA ALA A 38 -16.53 7.84 3.02
C ALA A 38 -16.02 8.40 4.36
N ARG A 39 -15.77 7.51 5.32
CA ARG A 39 -15.19 7.86 6.62
C ARG A 39 -13.68 7.63 6.58
N ALA A 40 -12.90 8.56 7.11
CA ALA A 40 -11.49 8.29 7.36
C ALA A 40 -11.36 7.05 8.25
N GLY A 41 -10.39 6.18 7.97
CA GLY A 41 -10.26 4.90 8.65
C GLY A 41 -9.60 3.82 7.82
N ARG A 42 -9.50 2.64 8.43
CA ARG A 42 -8.92 1.44 7.83
C ARG A 42 -10.05 0.57 7.29
N TYR A 43 -9.98 0.28 6.00
CA TYR A 43 -10.88 -0.62 5.29
C TYR A 43 -10.13 -1.90 4.98
N GLN A 44 -10.54 -2.99 5.62
CA GLN A 44 -9.83 -4.27 5.58
C GLN A 44 -10.64 -5.31 4.81
N SER A 45 -10.02 -5.92 3.80
CA SER A 45 -10.62 -7.01 3.02
C SER A 45 -10.82 -8.28 3.86
N PRO A 46 -11.70 -9.19 3.42
CA PRO A 46 -11.59 -10.61 3.75
C PRO A 46 -10.24 -11.20 3.30
N LYS A 47 -9.97 -12.46 3.63
CA LYS A 47 -8.80 -13.18 3.13
C LYS A 47 -8.90 -13.35 1.61
N MET A 48 -7.84 -12.95 0.90
CA MET A 48 -7.74 -13.01 -0.56
C MET A 48 -6.71 -14.04 -1.00
N THR A 49 -6.95 -14.67 -2.14
CA THR A 49 -5.96 -15.44 -2.89
C THR A 49 -4.97 -14.51 -3.62
N VAL A 50 -3.84 -15.05 -4.07
CA VAL A 50 -2.92 -14.28 -4.93
C VAL A 50 -3.58 -13.77 -6.22
N GLY A 51 -4.55 -14.52 -6.77
CA GLY A 51 -5.26 -14.15 -7.99
C GLY A 51 -6.17 -12.94 -7.79
N GLU A 52 -6.97 -12.94 -6.72
CA GLU A 52 -7.85 -11.81 -6.36
C GLU A 52 -7.03 -10.57 -6.05
N LEU A 53 -5.93 -10.72 -5.32
CA LEU A 53 -5.03 -9.62 -5.01
C LEU A 53 -4.45 -9.00 -6.29
N ARG A 54 -3.96 -9.82 -7.23
CA ARG A 54 -3.42 -9.33 -8.51
C ARG A 54 -4.44 -8.52 -9.30
N LEU A 55 -5.68 -9.02 -9.40
CA LEU A 55 -6.77 -8.31 -10.09
C LEU A 55 -7.12 -6.99 -9.41
N PHE A 56 -7.15 -6.96 -8.07
CA PHE A 56 -7.38 -5.74 -7.30
C PHE A 56 -6.29 -4.70 -7.58
N LEU A 57 -5.02 -5.09 -7.46
CA LEU A 57 -3.88 -4.20 -7.68
C LEU A 57 -3.85 -3.70 -9.12
N GLU A 58 -4.07 -4.56 -10.11
CA GLU A 58 -4.12 -4.17 -11.53
C GLU A 58 -5.19 -3.13 -11.82
N ARG A 59 -6.38 -3.27 -11.22
CA ARG A 59 -7.47 -2.29 -11.38
C ARG A 59 -7.13 -0.94 -10.76
N PHE A 60 -6.63 -0.93 -9.54
CA PHE A 60 -6.57 0.29 -8.73
C PHE A 60 -5.19 0.97 -8.70
N PHE A 61 -4.12 0.33 -9.17
CA PHE A 61 -2.79 0.95 -9.20
C PHE A 61 -2.72 2.31 -9.90
N PRO A 62 -3.41 2.57 -11.02
CA PRO A 62 -3.43 3.92 -11.60
C PRO A 62 -3.94 5.00 -10.64
N PHE A 63 -4.98 4.69 -9.87
CA PHE A 63 -5.52 5.57 -8.82
C PHE A 63 -4.55 5.66 -7.63
N LEU A 64 -4.09 4.52 -7.12
CA LEU A 64 -3.23 4.45 -5.95
C LEU A 64 -1.88 5.16 -6.15
N SER A 65 -1.37 5.19 -7.39
CA SER A 65 -0.08 5.82 -7.73
C SER A 65 -0.15 7.32 -7.97
N THR A 66 -1.36 7.91 -8.03
CA THR A 66 -1.55 9.30 -8.43
C THR A 66 -2.22 10.16 -7.37
N ASP A 67 -2.65 9.54 -6.27
CA ASP A 67 -3.43 10.19 -5.22
C ASP A 67 -2.89 9.86 -3.82
N ALA A 68 -2.49 10.88 -3.07
CA ALA A 68 -1.84 10.74 -1.77
C ALA A 68 -2.82 10.86 -0.59
N ARG A 69 -4.10 10.50 -0.77
CA ARG A 69 -5.10 10.50 0.33
C ARG A 69 -5.09 9.23 1.18
N HIS A 70 -4.28 8.24 0.83
CA HIS A 70 -4.39 6.91 1.40
C HIS A 70 -3.03 6.21 1.52
N ASP A 71 -3.00 5.19 2.37
CA ASP A 71 -1.95 4.18 2.36
C ASP A 71 -2.55 2.82 1.94
N LEU A 72 -1.70 1.94 1.42
CA LEU A 72 -2.06 0.59 1.04
C LEU A 72 -1.18 -0.43 1.74
N TRP A 73 -1.78 -1.32 2.52
CA TRP A 73 -1.05 -2.39 3.20
C TRP A 73 -1.53 -3.74 2.70
N VAL A 74 -0.60 -4.67 2.51
CA VAL A 74 -0.90 -6.08 2.30
C VAL A 74 -0.19 -6.90 3.37
N LEU A 75 -0.96 -7.73 4.06
CA LEU A 75 -0.50 -8.62 5.11
C LEU A 75 -0.55 -10.06 4.60
N SER A 76 0.48 -10.85 4.89
CA SER A 76 0.44 -12.32 4.83
C SER A 76 0.43 -12.88 6.25
N PRO A 77 -0.71 -13.37 6.75
CA PRO A 77 -0.78 -14.02 8.05
C PRO A 77 0.04 -15.31 8.12
N THR A 78 0.23 -16.01 6.98
CA THR A 78 0.93 -17.30 6.92
C THR A 78 2.39 -17.18 7.32
N GLU A 79 3.08 -16.16 6.84
CA GLU A 79 4.50 -15.92 7.14
C GLU A 79 4.73 -14.73 8.08
N GLN A 80 3.65 -14.15 8.62
CA GLN A 80 3.68 -12.96 9.47
C GLN A 80 4.37 -11.76 8.79
N GLY A 81 4.19 -11.65 7.47
CA GLY A 81 4.76 -10.60 6.63
C GLY A 81 3.79 -9.47 6.34
N ALA A 82 4.34 -8.30 6.02
CA ALA A 82 3.57 -7.14 5.60
C ALA A 82 4.37 -6.26 4.64
N VAL A 83 3.70 -5.70 3.63
CA VAL A 83 4.23 -4.61 2.81
C VAL A 83 3.26 -3.44 2.90
N LEU A 84 3.78 -2.27 3.27
CA LEU A 84 3.03 -1.04 3.44
C LEU A 84 3.55 -0.03 2.42
N TRP A 85 2.66 0.58 1.65
CA TRP A 85 2.92 1.72 0.81
C TRP A 85 2.18 2.91 1.39
N ASP A 86 2.94 3.92 1.83
CA ASP A 86 2.34 5.13 2.38
C ASP A 86 2.12 6.22 1.32
N ARG A 87 1.31 7.20 1.67
CA ARG A 87 1.01 8.40 0.87
C ARG A 87 2.21 9.30 0.55
N HIS A 88 3.42 8.93 0.97
CA HIS A 88 4.68 9.62 0.65
C HIS A 88 5.54 8.82 -0.33
N ASP A 89 4.98 7.78 -0.94
CA ASP A 89 5.69 6.83 -1.81
C ASP A 89 6.83 6.08 -1.12
N LEU A 90 6.75 5.93 0.20
CA LEU A 90 7.64 5.04 0.93
C LEU A 90 7.02 3.66 1.06
N LEU A 91 7.85 2.67 0.76
CA LEU A 91 7.52 1.27 0.94
C LEU A 91 8.21 0.75 2.20
N THR A 92 7.46 0.01 3.01
CA THR A 92 7.97 -0.66 4.20
C THR A 92 7.64 -2.13 4.13
N ALA A 93 8.65 -2.99 4.21
CA ALA A 93 8.49 -4.44 4.24
C ALA A 93 8.86 -5.01 5.63
N CYS A 94 8.04 -5.92 6.13
CA CYS A 94 8.16 -6.61 7.41
C CYS A 94 7.95 -8.12 7.22
N GLY A 95 8.53 -8.94 8.10
CA GLY A 95 8.42 -10.40 8.03
C GLY A 95 9.72 -11.05 7.53
N PRO A 96 9.67 -12.08 6.67
CA PRO A 96 10.87 -12.76 6.16
C PRO A 96 11.67 -11.86 5.21
N LEU A 97 12.54 -11.03 5.79
CA LEU A 97 13.25 -9.95 5.08
C LEU A 97 14.25 -10.46 4.04
N ASP A 98 14.72 -11.70 4.14
CA ASP A 98 15.77 -12.24 3.26
C ASP A 98 15.34 -12.16 1.78
N HIS A 99 14.10 -12.55 1.47
CA HIS A 99 13.57 -12.44 0.11
C HIS A 99 13.39 -10.99 -0.36
N CYS A 100 13.01 -10.09 0.56
CA CYS A 100 12.87 -8.68 0.26
C CYS A 100 14.23 -8.06 -0.09
N SER A 101 15.25 -8.32 0.73
CA SER A 101 16.61 -7.81 0.53
C SER A 101 17.21 -8.32 -0.78
N GLU A 102 17.14 -9.62 -1.06
CA GLU A 102 17.63 -10.20 -2.32
C GLU A 102 16.94 -9.59 -3.56
N THR A 103 15.62 -9.38 -3.48
CA THR A 103 14.85 -8.74 -4.55
C THR A 103 15.32 -7.30 -4.76
N LEU A 104 15.49 -6.53 -3.69
CA LEU A 104 15.93 -5.14 -3.75
C LEU A 104 17.36 -5.00 -4.30
N GLU A 105 18.29 -5.84 -3.84
CA GLU A 105 19.67 -5.87 -4.35
C GLU A 105 19.72 -6.19 -5.84
N THR A 106 18.91 -7.17 -6.28
CA THR A 106 18.79 -7.53 -7.70
C THR A 106 18.26 -6.37 -8.55
N LEU A 107 17.37 -5.54 -7.98
CA LEU A 107 16.85 -4.33 -8.60
C LEU A 107 17.81 -3.13 -8.52
N GLY A 108 18.99 -3.30 -7.90
CA GLY A 108 20.03 -2.28 -7.80
C GLY A 108 19.84 -1.30 -6.63
N PHE A 109 18.91 -1.56 -5.72
CA PHE A 109 18.80 -0.81 -4.47
C PHE A 109 20.02 -1.08 -3.60
N ARG A 110 20.35 -0.11 -2.75
CA ARG A 110 21.45 -0.18 -1.80
C ARG A 110 20.99 0.35 -0.46
N ASP A 111 21.66 -0.13 0.59
CA ASP A 111 21.48 0.42 1.92
C ASP A 111 21.78 1.92 1.95
N GLY A 112 20.91 2.66 2.63
CA GLY A 112 21.00 4.10 2.75
C GLY A 112 19.89 4.67 3.63
N ASN A 113 19.95 5.98 3.85
CA ASN A 113 18.91 6.68 4.58
C ASN A 113 17.77 7.03 3.62
N VAL A 114 16.59 6.50 3.92
CA VAL A 114 15.34 6.85 3.22
C VAL A 114 14.67 7.99 3.96
N SER A 115 14.41 9.09 3.25
CA SER A 115 13.71 10.26 3.76
C SER A 115 12.74 10.81 2.73
N VAL A 116 11.57 11.26 3.18
CA VAL A 116 10.68 12.07 2.36
C VAL A 116 11.32 13.45 2.16
N PRO A 117 11.44 13.97 0.93
CA PRO A 117 11.94 15.32 0.71
C PRO A 117 11.04 16.37 1.36
N ASP A 118 11.61 17.34 2.06
CA ASP A 118 10.89 18.48 2.64
C ASP A 118 11.30 19.78 1.93
N PRO A 119 10.36 20.63 1.48
CA PRO A 119 8.91 20.49 1.58
C PRO A 119 8.33 19.52 0.55
N HIS A 120 7.31 18.76 0.95
CA HIS A 120 6.47 17.97 0.05
C HIS A 120 5.00 18.39 0.11
N ARG A 121 4.23 17.96 -0.89
CA ARG A 121 2.78 18.16 -0.96
C ARG A 121 2.12 16.85 -1.34
N HIS A 122 1.09 16.46 -0.58
CA HIS A 122 0.20 15.37 -0.98
C HIS A 122 -0.62 15.81 -2.21
N ALA A 123 -0.34 15.20 -3.35
CA ALA A 123 -1.15 15.38 -4.53
C ALA A 123 -2.55 14.79 -4.27
N GLN A 124 -3.59 15.58 -4.50
CA GLN A 124 -4.97 15.15 -4.41
C GLN A 124 -5.65 15.50 -5.73
N ASP A 125 -6.08 14.49 -6.48
CA ASP A 125 -6.77 14.71 -7.75
C ASP A 125 -8.29 14.55 -7.56
N HIS A 126 -9.00 15.65 -7.71
CA HIS A 126 -10.46 15.70 -7.54
C HIS A 126 -11.21 14.89 -8.60
N THR A 127 -10.58 14.61 -9.75
CA THR A 127 -11.19 13.79 -10.80
C THR A 127 -11.28 12.31 -10.41
N LEU A 128 -10.53 11.89 -9.38
CA LEU A 128 -10.42 10.49 -8.94
C LEU A 128 -11.35 10.14 -7.77
N ASP A 129 -12.27 11.04 -7.37
CA ASP A 129 -13.23 10.75 -6.30
C ASP A 129 -14.17 9.56 -6.63
N GLY A 130 -14.31 9.21 -7.92
CA GLY A 130 -14.98 7.99 -8.37
C GLY A 130 -14.20 6.71 -8.07
N GLU A 131 -12.88 6.73 -8.28
CA GLU A 131 -11.99 5.59 -8.02
C GLU A 131 -11.96 5.23 -6.53
N GLU A 132 -11.99 6.23 -5.64
CA GLU A 132 -12.11 6.02 -4.19
C GLU A 132 -13.37 5.21 -3.86
N ARG A 133 -14.53 5.54 -4.45
CA ARG A 133 -15.78 4.79 -4.22
C ARG A 133 -15.70 3.36 -4.74
N ASP A 134 -15.17 3.20 -5.94
CA ASP A 134 -15.07 1.91 -6.60
C ASP A 134 -14.13 0.97 -5.84
N LEU A 135 -13.02 1.50 -5.31
CA LEU A 135 -12.09 0.77 -4.46
C LEU A 135 -12.75 0.31 -3.16
N LEU A 136 -13.42 1.23 -2.46
CA LEU A 136 -14.12 0.90 -1.21
C LEU A 136 -15.23 -0.13 -1.41
N ALA A 137 -15.95 -0.06 -2.53
CA ALA A 137 -16.96 -1.03 -2.89
C ALA A 137 -16.36 -2.41 -3.18
N ALA A 138 -15.22 -2.46 -3.90
CA ALA A 138 -14.54 -3.71 -4.25
C ALA A 138 -13.90 -4.42 -3.05
N LEU A 139 -13.58 -3.70 -1.97
CA LEU A 139 -12.98 -4.26 -0.77
C LEU A 139 -13.95 -5.16 0.03
N GLU A 140 -15.26 -4.89 -0.04
CA GLU A 140 -16.33 -5.57 0.73
C GLU A 140 -15.96 -5.79 2.22
N GLY A 141 -15.19 -4.85 2.77
CA GLY A 141 -14.38 -5.08 3.96
C GLY A 141 -14.99 -4.59 5.28
N SER A 142 -14.31 -4.90 6.37
CA SER A 142 -14.60 -4.30 7.68
C SER A 142 -13.94 -2.92 7.80
N TRP A 143 -14.59 -2.00 8.49
CA TRP A 143 -14.07 -0.67 8.79
C TRP A 143 -13.64 -0.55 10.26
N SER A 144 -12.54 0.17 10.51
CA SER A 144 -12.15 0.59 11.85
C SER A 144 -11.51 1.98 11.83
N GLU A 145 -11.50 2.65 12.98
CA GLU A 145 -10.90 3.98 13.11
C GLU A 145 -9.40 3.98 12.85
N LEU A 146 -8.88 5.10 12.35
CA LEU A 146 -7.44 5.36 12.32
C LEU A 146 -6.92 5.37 13.75
N LYS A 147 -5.74 4.79 13.94
CA LYS A 147 -5.00 4.93 15.20
C LYS A 147 -4.33 6.30 15.26
N PRO A 148 -4.00 6.81 16.46
CA PRO A 148 -3.33 8.10 16.61
C PRO A 148 -2.07 8.26 15.74
N GLU A 149 -1.27 7.20 15.64
CA GLU A 149 -0.04 7.16 14.84
C GLU A 149 -0.25 7.23 13.31
N GLU A 150 -1.48 7.09 12.84
CA GLU A 150 -1.84 7.08 11.41
C GLU A 150 -2.41 8.43 10.94
N ILE A 151 -2.66 9.38 11.85
CA ILE A 151 -3.37 10.65 11.54
C ILE A 151 -2.45 11.72 10.94
N GLU A 152 -1.15 11.67 11.26
CA GLU A 152 -0.14 12.67 10.87
C GLU A 152 0.54 12.35 9.54
#